data_AF-A0A3B5L1W9-F1
#
_entry.id   AF-A0A3B5L1W9-F1
#
_cell.length_a   1.000
_cell.length_b   1.000
_cell.length_c   1.000
_cell.angle_alpha   90.00
_cell.angle_beta   90.00
_cell.angle_gamma   90.00
#
_symmetry.space_group_name_H-M   'P 1'
#
loop_
_entity.id
_entity.type
_entity.pdbx_description
1 polymer ?
#
loop_
_entity_poly.entity_id
_entity_poly.type
_entity_poly.pdbx_seq_one_letter_code
_entity_poly.pdbx_strand_id
1 'polypeptide(L)'
;MPEHNPGQMGGTMRLGKRRTIFKTSNSIMRKLYGDAEYVEERHRHRFEVNPELKSHFEDKGFRFVGQDVEGERMEIIELDDHPYFVGVQYHPEFTSRPIKPSPPYLGLLLAAAGKLQGYLQKGCRLSPRDVYSDRSGSSTPDSEISEIPTCY
;
A
#
# COMPACT_ATOMS: atom_id res chain seq x y z
N MET A 1 7.52 14.08 15.82
CA MET A 1 7.35 13.94 17.28
C MET A 1 8.11 12.70 17.73
N PRO A 2 9.24 12.83 18.47
CA PRO A 2 10.06 11.68 18.86
C PRO A 2 9.33 10.80 19.88
N GLU A 3 9.76 9.54 20.01
CA GLU A 3 9.14 8.59 20.93
C GLU A 3 9.81 8.63 22.31
N HIS A 4 8.99 8.61 23.36
CA HIS A 4 9.44 8.57 24.74
C HIS A 4 9.07 7.21 25.33
N ASN A 5 10.06 6.31 25.41
CA ASN A 5 9.87 4.95 25.89
C ASN A 5 10.35 4.80 27.34
N PRO A 6 9.68 3.99 28.17
CA PRO A 6 10.16 3.70 29.53
C PRO A 6 11.61 3.20 29.54
N GLY A 7 12.46 3.79 30.36
CA GLY A 7 13.88 3.43 30.48
C GLY A 7 14.81 4.06 29.44
N GLN A 8 14.31 4.88 28.50
CA GLN A 8 15.14 5.66 27.57
C GLN A 8 15.08 7.15 27.95
N MET A 9 16.24 7.79 28.09
CA MET A 9 16.31 9.23 28.35
C MET A 9 16.16 10.03 27.05
N GLY A 10 15.23 11.00 27.04
CA GLY A 10 14.97 11.88 25.90
C GLY A 10 14.11 11.27 24.80
N GLY A 11 13.97 12.01 23.70
CA GLY A 11 13.21 11.58 22.53
C GLY A 11 14.01 10.65 21.61
N THR A 12 13.46 9.48 21.31
CA THR A 12 14.08 8.44 20.49
C THR A 12 13.48 8.38 19.07
N MET A 13 14.20 7.70 18.15
CA MET A 13 13.73 7.47 16.78
C MET A 13 12.63 6.43 16.76
N ARG A 14 11.59 6.63 15.93
CA ARG A 14 10.62 5.57 15.65
C ARG A 14 11.30 4.50 14.82
N LEU A 15 11.55 3.37 15.46
CA LEU A 15 12.36 2.29 14.92
C LEU A 15 11.68 0.93 15.14
N GLY A 16 11.88 0.03 14.16
CA GLY A 16 11.50 -1.36 14.25
C GLY A 16 10.09 -1.64 13.75
N LYS A 17 9.57 -2.82 14.07
CA LYS A 17 8.24 -3.26 13.63
C LYS A 17 7.18 -2.53 14.44
N ARG A 18 6.27 -1.81 13.78
CA ARG A 18 5.15 -1.09 14.39
C ARG A 18 3.85 -1.40 13.67
N ARG A 19 2.75 -1.19 14.38
CA ARG A 19 1.41 -1.43 13.87
C ARG A 19 0.82 -0.14 13.32
N THR A 20 0.30 -0.23 12.10
CA THR A 20 -0.47 0.83 11.45
C THR A 20 -1.91 0.35 11.32
N ILE A 21 -2.87 1.10 11.85
CA ILE A 21 -4.30 0.81 11.81
C ILE A 21 -4.92 1.52 10.60
N PHE A 22 -5.67 0.79 9.78
CA PHE A 22 -6.46 1.40 8.71
C PHE A 22 -7.69 2.11 9.29
N LYS A 23 -7.91 3.35 8.89
CA LYS A 23 -9.01 4.19 9.38
C LYS A 23 -10.26 4.13 8.51
N THR A 24 -10.17 3.57 7.31
CA THR A 24 -11.27 3.47 6.34
C THR A 24 -11.24 2.14 5.60
N SER A 25 -12.41 1.65 5.18
CA SER A 25 -12.55 0.53 4.24
C SER A 25 -12.30 0.95 2.80
N ASN A 26 -12.51 2.24 2.48
CA ASN A 26 -12.26 2.76 1.15
C ASN A 26 -10.79 3.15 0.98
N SER A 27 -9.91 2.16 0.92
CA SER A 27 -8.47 2.34 0.69
C SER A 27 -7.96 1.28 -0.27
N ILE A 28 -7.20 1.71 -1.28
CA ILE A 28 -6.51 0.79 -2.20
C ILE A 28 -5.49 -0.02 -1.40
N MET A 29 -4.77 0.63 -0.50
CA MET A 29 -3.79 -0.03 0.36
C MET A 29 -4.41 -1.11 1.22
N ARG A 30 -5.53 -0.83 1.88
CA ARG A 30 -6.23 -1.84 2.68
C ARG A 30 -6.63 -3.06 1.85
N LYS A 31 -7.18 -2.86 0.65
CA LYS A 31 -7.55 -3.95 -0.26
C LYS A 31 -6.33 -4.77 -0.69
N LEU A 32 -5.21 -4.12 -1.00
CA LEU A 32 -3.95 -4.79 -1.39
C LEU A 32 -3.35 -5.59 -0.22
N TYR A 33 -3.57 -5.17 1.02
CA TYR A 33 -3.23 -5.94 2.23
C TYR A 33 -4.29 -7.01 2.60
N GLY A 34 -5.29 -7.26 1.74
CA GLY A 34 -6.31 -8.29 1.95
C GLY A 34 -7.37 -7.91 2.97
N ASP A 35 -7.79 -6.64 2.98
CA ASP A 35 -8.84 -6.07 3.85
C ASP A 35 -8.56 -6.13 5.36
N ALA A 36 -7.29 -6.37 5.74
CA ALA A 36 -6.83 -6.35 7.11
C ALA A 36 -7.17 -5.04 7.84
N GLU A 37 -7.44 -5.12 9.14
CA GLU A 37 -7.69 -3.94 9.98
C GLU A 37 -6.40 -3.15 10.28
N TYR A 38 -5.27 -3.85 10.25
CA TYR A 38 -3.96 -3.27 10.51
C TYR A 38 -2.86 -4.00 9.72
N VAL A 39 -1.72 -3.33 9.60
CA VAL A 39 -0.48 -3.92 9.07
C VAL A 39 0.63 -3.74 10.08
N GLU A 40 1.66 -4.57 9.98
CA GLU A 40 2.86 -4.43 10.81
C GLU A 40 4.10 -4.36 9.93
N GLU A 41 4.68 -3.16 9.86
CA GLU A 41 5.78 -2.82 8.97
C GLU A 41 6.95 -2.23 9.74
N ARG A 42 8.11 -2.10 9.09
CA ARG A 42 9.33 -1.59 9.74
C ARG A 42 9.48 -0.09 9.51
N HIS A 43 9.71 0.64 10.59
CA HIS A 43 9.93 2.09 10.58
C HIS A 43 11.38 2.42 10.91
N ARG A 44 11.85 3.55 10.36
CA ARG A 44 13.14 4.17 10.70
C ARG A 44 13.10 5.65 10.37
N HIS A 45 12.33 6.43 11.13
CA HIS A 45 12.15 7.86 10.89
C HIS A 45 11.91 8.64 12.19
N ARG A 46 11.86 9.98 12.10
CA ARG A 46 11.69 10.89 13.27
C ARG A 46 10.70 12.02 13.03
N PHE A 47 10.50 12.39 11.76
CA PHE A 47 9.60 13.45 11.36
C PHE A 47 8.22 12.87 11.12
N GLU A 48 7.21 13.62 11.55
CA GLU A 48 5.80 13.25 11.44
C GLU A 48 5.05 14.46 10.93
N VAL A 49 3.90 14.22 10.32
CA VAL A 49 2.95 15.29 9.99
C VAL A 49 2.48 15.97 11.29
N ASN A 50 2.39 17.30 11.32
CA ASN A 50 1.75 18.01 12.43
C ASN A 50 0.24 17.71 12.41
N PRO A 51 -0.36 17.10 13.45
CA PRO A 51 -1.79 16.80 13.48
C PRO A 51 -2.69 18.02 13.29
N GLU A 52 -2.24 19.22 13.70
CA GLU A 52 -2.99 20.48 13.51
C GLU A 52 -3.17 20.84 12.03
N LEU A 53 -2.26 20.38 11.16
CA LEU A 53 -2.32 20.61 9.72
C LEU A 53 -3.08 19.51 8.96
N LYS A 54 -3.56 18.47 9.65
CA LYS A 54 -4.22 17.32 9.02
C LYS A 54 -5.38 17.75 8.11
N SER A 55 -6.28 18.60 8.62
CA SER A 55 -7.45 19.07 7.86
C SER A 55 -7.05 19.78 6.57
N HIS A 56 -5.97 20.56 6.58
CA HIS A 56 -5.50 21.31 5.41
C HIS A 56 -5.08 20.40 4.25
N PHE A 57 -4.65 19.17 4.54
CA PHE A 57 -4.34 18.16 3.53
C PHE A 57 -5.60 17.43 3.06
N GLU A 58 -6.47 17.04 3.99
CA GLU A 58 -7.73 16.35 3.68
C GLU A 58 -8.64 17.22 2.80
N ASP A 59 -8.72 18.53 3.05
CA ASP A 59 -9.46 19.50 2.22
C ASP A 59 -8.93 19.59 0.77
N LYS A 60 -7.71 19.11 0.51
CA LYS A 60 -7.07 19.07 -0.81
C LYS A 60 -7.06 17.67 -1.43
N GLY A 61 -7.81 16.71 -0.86
CA GLY A 61 -7.93 15.34 -1.36
C GLY A 61 -6.87 14.37 -0.87
N PHE A 62 -5.95 14.78 0.01
CA PHE A 62 -5.01 13.85 0.66
C PHE A 62 -5.70 13.17 1.84
N ARG A 63 -6.03 11.89 1.67
CA ARG A 63 -6.68 11.10 2.71
C ARG A 63 -5.66 10.34 3.54
N PHE A 64 -5.66 10.57 4.85
CA PHE A 64 -4.86 9.79 5.81
C PHE A 64 -5.59 8.47 6.14
N VAL A 65 -5.31 7.43 5.36
CA VAL A 65 -6.01 6.14 5.46
C VAL A 65 -5.42 5.19 6.51
N GLY A 66 -4.19 5.45 6.98
CA GLY A 66 -3.52 4.63 7.99
C GLY A 66 -2.80 5.48 9.04
N GLN A 67 -2.92 5.09 10.31
CA GLN A 67 -2.36 5.80 11.46
C GLN A 67 -1.72 4.84 12.45
N ASP A 68 -0.90 5.32 13.37
CA ASP A 68 -0.44 4.52 14.50
C ASP A 68 -1.60 4.12 15.45
N VAL A 69 -1.29 3.32 16.47
CA VAL A 69 -2.28 2.77 17.41
C VAL A 69 -2.96 3.88 18.20
N GLU A 70 -2.20 4.91 18.56
CA GLU A 70 -2.67 6.07 19.32
C GLU A 70 -3.42 7.08 18.43
N GLY A 71 -3.31 6.99 17.10
CA GLY A 71 -3.95 7.89 16.15
C GLY A 71 -3.28 9.26 16.02
N GLU A 72 -2.07 9.41 16.54
CA GLU A 72 -1.30 10.65 16.54
C GLU A 72 -0.46 10.82 15.28
N ARG A 73 -0.01 9.70 14.69
CA ARG A 73 0.91 9.70 13.54
C ARG A 73 0.19 9.19 12.31
N MET A 74 0.25 9.98 11.25
CA MET A 74 -0.31 9.60 9.96
C MET A 74 0.74 8.83 9.16
N GLU A 75 0.48 7.55 8.89
CA GLU A 75 1.49 6.64 8.35
C GLU A 75 1.23 6.22 6.91
N ILE A 76 -0.03 6.31 6.42
CA ILE A 76 -0.41 6.00 5.05
C ILE A 76 -1.29 7.12 4.49
N ILE A 77 -0.91 7.65 3.33
CA ILE A 77 -1.69 8.63 2.57
C ILE A 77 -2.11 8.08 1.21
N GLU A 78 -3.31 8.45 0.78
CA GLU A 78 -3.81 8.27 -0.57
C GLU A 78 -4.29 9.63 -1.12
N LEU A 79 -4.15 9.87 -2.42
CA LEU A 79 -4.71 11.06 -3.08
C LEU A 79 -5.98 10.67 -3.84
N ASP A 80 -7.03 11.47 -3.70
CA ASP A 80 -8.24 11.36 -4.49
C ASP A 80 -8.00 11.69 -5.96
N ASP A 81 -8.85 11.15 -6.85
CA ASP A 81 -8.82 11.37 -8.29
C ASP A 81 -7.48 11.02 -8.99
N HIS A 82 -6.67 10.15 -8.39
CA HIS A 82 -5.43 9.63 -8.98
C HIS A 82 -5.46 8.09 -9.05
N PRO A 83 -5.05 7.47 -10.18
CA PRO A 83 -5.16 6.01 -10.37
C PRO A 83 -4.41 5.19 -9.32
N TYR A 84 -3.25 5.70 -8.88
CA TYR A 84 -2.49 5.16 -7.76
C TYR A 84 -1.50 6.20 -7.21
N PHE A 85 -1.90 6.95 -6.19
CA PHE A 85 -1.01 7.82 -5.44
C PHE A 85 -1.02 7.35 -4.00
N VAL A 86 0.11 6.79 -3.56
CA VAL A 86 0.26 6.24 -2.21
C VAL A 86 1.57 6.73 -1.63
N GLY A 87 1.51 7.22 -0.40
CA GLY A 87 2.69 7.48 0.42
C GLY A 87 2.63 6.67 1.71
N VAL A 88 3.75 6.08 2.11
CA VAL A 88 3.89 5.32 3.36
C VAL A 88 5.11 5.83 4.14
N GLN A 89 4.99 5.88 5.46
CA GLN A 89 6.10 6.23 6.37
C GLN A 89 7.03 5.04 6.64
N TYR A 90 6.51 3.82 6.59
CA TYR A 90 7.30 2.60 6.80
C TYR A 90 8.11 2.20 5.56
N HIS A 91 8.96 1.20 5.71
CA HIS A 91 9.80 0.62 4.68
C HIS A 91 9.22 -0.71 4.17
N PRO A 92 8.33 -0.68 3.14
CA PRO A 92 7.69 -1.88 2.61
C PRO A 92 8.65 -2.85 1.90
N GLU A 93 9.86 -2.40 1.56
CA GLU A 93 10.88 -3.22 0.93
C GLU A 93 11.37 -4.35 1.85
N PHE A 94 11.36 -4.14 3.17
CA PHE A 94 11.91 -5.12 4.12
C PHE A 94 10.98 -6.31 4.38
N THR A 95 9.72 -6.24 3.98
CA THR A 95 8.73 -7.32 4.15
C THR A 95 8.39 -8.04 2.84
N SER A 96 8.94 -7.57 1.71
CA SER A 96 8.76 -8.16 0.39
C SER A 96 9.46 -9.53 0.26
N ARG A 97 8.79 -10.50 -0.38
CA ARG A 97 9.35 -11.82 -0.71
C ARG A 97 8.95 -12.23 -2.13
N PRO A 98 9.68 -13.11 -2.82
CA PRO A 98 9.35 -13.53 -4.19
C PRO A 98 7.90 -14.02 -4.37
N ILE A 99 7.40 -14.83 -3.42
CA ILE A 99 6.04 -15.42 -3.47
C ILE A 99 4.99 -14.48 -2.86
N LYS A 100 5.42 -13.45 -2.12
CA LYS A 100 4.55 -12.47 -1.47
C LYS A 100 5.18 -11.08 -1.65
N PRO A 101 5.04 -10.48 -2.85
CA PRO A 101 5.57 -9.16 -3.11
C PRO A 101 4.89 -8.15 -2.19
N SER A 102 5.64 -7.13 -1.80
CA SER A 102 5.12 -6.11 -0.91
C SER A 102 3.95 -5.33 -1.56
N PRO A 103 2.80 -5.21 -0.88
CA PRO A 103 1.58 -4.63 -1.47
C PRO A 103 1.72 -3.23 -2.09
N PRO A 104 2.43 -2.25 -1.48
CA PRO A 104 2.61 -0.93 -2.09
C PRO A 104 3.33 -0.98 -3.44
N TYR A 105 4.32 -1.87 -3.60
CA TYR A 105 5.06 -2.01 -4.86
C TYR A 105 4.27 -2.80 -5.90
N LEU A 106 3.56 -3.86 -5.48
CA LEU A 106 2.68 -4.60 -6.37
C LEU A 106 1.58 -3.69 -6.93
N GLY A 107 0.96 -2.88 -6.07
CA GLY A 107 -0.03 -1.88 -6.46
C GLY A 107 0.50 -0.89 -7.48
N LEU A 108 1.73 -0.38 -7.28
CA LEU A 108 2.39 0.53 -8.20
C LEU A 108 2.59 -0.09 -9.59
N LEU A 109 3.09 -1.33 -9.67
CA LEU A 109 3.31 -2.02 -10.94
C LEU A 109 1.99 -2.36 -11.65
N LEU A 110 0.99 -2.80 -10.89
CA LEU A 110 -0.34 -3.06 -11.43
C LEU A 110 -1.00 -1.79 -11.99
N ALA A 111 -0.83 -0.65 -11.29
CA ALA A 111 -1.34 0.63 -11.74
C ALA A 111 -0.62 1.09 -13.03
N ALA A 112 0.70 1.01 -13.06
CA ALA A 112 1.50 1.34 -14.25
C ALA A 112 1.14 0.47 -15.47
N ALA A 113 0.75 -0.79 -15.24
CA ALA A 113 0.29 -1.70 -16.28
C ALA A 113 -1.21 -1.59 -16.62
N GLY A 114 -1.97 -0.71 -15.97
CA GLY A 114 -3.42 -0.58 -16.17
C GLY A 114 -4.24 -1.79 -15.67
N LYS A 115 -3.68 -2.61 -14.79
CA LYS A 115 -4.27 -3.88 -14.31
C LYS A 115 -4.77 -3.84 -12.86
N LEU A 116 -4.55 -2.73 -12.15
CA LEU A 116 -4.91 -2.62 -10.73
C LEU A 116 -6.38 -2.91 -10.45
N GLN A 117 -7.31 -2.28 -11.19
CA GLN A 117 -8.74 -2.47 -10.94
C GLN A 117 -9.19 -3.92 -11.17
N GLY A 118 -8.71 -4.55 -12.24
CA GLY A 118 -8.98 -5.96 -12.51
C GLY A 118 -8.41 -6.90 -11.43
N TYR A 119 -7.24 -6.57 -10.87
CA TYR A 119 -6.66 -7.33 -9.76
C TYR A 119 -7.49 -7.22 -8.47
N LEU A 120 -7.95 -6.01 -8.13
CA LEU A 120 -8.80 -5.77 -6.96
C LEU A 120 -10.15 -6.49 -7.10
N GLN A 121 -10.78 -6.44 -8.28
CA GLN A 121 -12.05 -7.13 -8.55
C GLN A 121 -11.95 -8.65 -8.45
N LYS A 122 -10.78 -9.23 -8.78
CA LYS A 122 -10.50 -10.67 -8.66
C LYS A 122 -10.16 -11.10 -7.23
N GLY A 123 -10.26 -10.20 -6.24
CA GLY A 123 -10.03 -10.51 -4.83
C GLY A 123 -8.54 -10.60 -4.46
N CYS A 124 -7.67 -9.83 -5.12
CA CYS A 124 -6.25 -9.69 -4.78
C CYS A 124 -5.46 -11.01 -4.77
N ARG A 125 -5.78 -11.93 -5.69
CA ARG A 125 -5.05 -13.19 -5.85
C ARG A 125 -4.03 -13.09 -6.98
N LEU A 126 -2.77 -13.37 -6.68
CA LEU A 126 -1.75 -13.60 -7.71
C LEU A 126 -2.09 -14.93 -8.38
N SER A 127 -2.23 -14.96 -9.72
CA SER A 127 -2.52 -16.23 -10.38
C SER A 127 -1.28 -17.13 -10.29
N PRO A 128 -1.42 -18.46 -10.12
CA PRO A 128 -0.28 -19.37 -10.10
C PRO A 128 0.60 -19.29 -11.36
N ARG A 129 0.04 -18.86 -12.50
CA ARG A 129 0.77 -18.66 -13.76
C ARG A 129 1.71 -17.44 -13.74
N ASP A 130 1.45 -16.45 -12.88
CA ASP A 130 2.27 -15.23 -12.78
C ASP A 130 3.54 -15.42 -11.91
N VAL A 131 3.61 -16.51 -11.13
CA VAL A 131 4.70 -16.75 -10.16
C VAL A 131 5.93 -17.40 -10.81
N TYR A 132 5.76 -18.05 -11.97
CA TYR A 132 6.83 -18.70 -12.72
C TYR A 132 6.55 -18.65 -14.23
N SER A 133 6.78 -17.51 -14.88
CA SER A 133 7.03 -17.52 -16.33
C SER A 133 8.53 -17.47 -16.57
N ASP A 134 9.20 -18.61 -16.38
CA ASP A 134 10.48 -18.84 -17.02
C ASP A 134 10.19 -18.93 -18.52
N ARG A 135 10.60 -17.91 -19.29
CA ARG A 135 10.42 -17.88 -20.75
C ARG A 135 11.44 -18.81 -21.40
N SER A 136 11.26 -20.12 -21.23
CA SER A 136 11.89 -21.12 -22.05
C SER A 136 10.93 -22.31 -22.26
N GLY A 137 10.34 -22.38 -23.46
CA GLY A 137 9.56 -23.53 -23.92
C GLY A 137 8.20 -23.17 -24.53
N SER A 138 8.06 -23.40 -25.83
CA SER A 138 6.82 -23.49 -26.63
C SER A 138 5.76 -24.38 -25.94
N SER A 139 4.44 -24.27 -26.06
CA SER A 139 3.55 -23.87 -27.17
C SER A 139 2.09 -24.02 -26.68
N THR A 140 1.23 -23.01 -26.90
CA THR A 140 -0.11 -23.08 -27.56
C THR A 140 -0.85 -21.74 -27.35
N PRO A 141 -1.59 -21.23 -28.35
CA PRO A 141 -2.38 -20.01 -28.19
C PRO A 141 -3.77 -20.38 -27.64
N ASP A 142 -4.08 -19.97 -26.41
CA ASP A 142 -5.47 -19.93 -25.97
C ASP A 142 -6.14 -18.73 -26.65
N SER A 143 -6.96 -19.07 -27.64
CA SER A 143 -8.01 -18.24 -28.20
C SER A 143 -9.04 -17.90 -27.11
N GLU A 144 -9.15 -16.62 -26.76
CA GLU A 144 -10.40 -15.92 -26.35
C GLU A 144 -10.06 -14.57 -25.71
N ILE A 145 -9.78 -13.55 -26.54
CA ILE A 145 -10.19 -12.16 -26.29
C ILE A 145 -10.51 -11.56 -27.67
N SER A 146 -11.60 -12.01 -28.27
CA SER A 146 -12.34 -11.17 -29.21
C SER A 146 -13.25 -10.26 -28.39
N GLU A 147 -13.34 -8.99 -28.83
CA GLU A 147 -14.19 -7.90 -28.31
C GLU A 147 -13.45 -6.84 -27.49
N ILE A 148 -12.68 -6.02 -28.20
CA ILE A 148 -12.50 -4.61 -27.86
C ILE A 148 -13.65 -3.87 -28.54
N PRO A 149 -14.60 -3.23 -27.81
CA PRO A 149 -15.47 -2.27 -28.43
C PRO A 149 -14.65 -1.01 -28.75
N THR A 150 -14.61 -0.66 -30.03
CA THR A 150 -14.21 0.66 -30.49
C THR A 150 -15.23 1.67 -29.97
N CYS A 151 -14.81 2.56 -29.07
CA CYS A 151 -15.59 3.74 -28.73
C CYS A 151 -15.46 4.76 -29.88
N TYR A 152 -16.62 5.15 -30.43
CA TYR A 152 -16.80 6.40 -31.17
C TYR A 152 -16.74 7.60 -30.20
#